data_AF-A0A021VMY0-F1
#
_entry.id   AF-A0A021VMY0-F1
#
_cell.length_a   1.000
_cell.length_b   1.000
_cell.length_c   1.000
_cell.angle_alpha   90.00
_cell.angle_beta   90.00
_cell.angle_gamma   90.00
#
_symmetry.space_group_name_H-M   'P 1'
#
loop_
_entity.id
_entity.type
_entity.pdbx_description
1 polymer ?
#
loop_
_entity_poly.entity_id
_entity_poly.type
_entity_poly.pdbx_seq_one_letter_code
_entity_poly.pdbx_strand_id
1 'polypeptide(L)'
;MHVSLSVPEAVALATAAEPLPPFLRSVDTDDDAVRVTVDLGRMPELPGALRMVASLLGAVEVVARYTGYDDGVATFAVTSRARALPVHTLLNVLTDTVTAQLRRRGLGELVEVRRGDPPVVAVRIQDAVRQRADGVVVQGFEVRDGLVRVDVAVGQVRLRP
;
A
#
# COMPACT_ATOMS: atom_id res chain seq x y z
N MET A 1 -22.04 -8.57 -5.64
CA MET A 1 -21.90 -8.44 -4.17
C MET A 1 -21.04 -7.22 -3.90
N HIS A 2 -21.34 -6.46 -2.85
CA HIS A 2 -20.59 -5.27 -2.47
C HIS A 2 -19.99 -5.47 -1.08
N VAL A 3 -18.72 -5.13 -0.91
CA VAL A 3 -18.01 -5.14 0.37
C VAL A 3 -17.48 -3.75 0.64
N SER A 4 -17.75 -3.21 1.83
CA SER A 4 -17.22 -1.92 2.27
C SER A 4 -16.61 -2.10 3.65
N LEU A 5 -15.39 -1.61 3.81
CA LEU A 5 -14.65 -1.63 5.06
C LEU A 5 -14.01 -0.26 5.28
N SER A 6 -13.99 0.23 6.51
CA SER A 6 -13.07 1.31 6.86
C SER A 6 -11.62 0.83 6.77
N VAL A 7 -10.67 1.74 6.54
CA VAL A 7 -9.26 1.36 6.55
C VAL A 7 -8.80 0.77 7.89
N PRO A 8 -9.22 1.28 9.06
CA PRO A 8 -8.93 0.61 10.33
C PRO A 8 -9.40 -0.85 10.38
N GLU A 9 -10.59 -1.17 9.85
CA GLU A 9 -11.08 -2.56 9.78
C GLU A 9 -10.25 -3.41 8.80
N ALA A 10 -9.92 -2.86 7.63
CA ALA A 10 -9.07 -3.54 6.66
C ALA A 10 -7.66 -3.83 7.22
N VAL A 11 -7.08 -2.87 7.95
CA VAL A 11 -5.80 -3.03 8.64
C VAL A 11 -5.92 -4.06 9.75
N ALA A 12 -6.99 -4.02 10.56
CA ALA A 12 -7.22 -5.02 11.60
C ALA A 12 -7.28 -6.44 11.02
N LEU A 13 -8.03 -6.64 9.94
CA LEU A 13 -8.11 -7.93 9.22
C LEU A 13 -6.74 -8.38 8.68
N ALA A 14 -5.98 -7.46 8.06
CA ALA A 14 -4.64 -7.77 7.57
C ALA A 14 -3.70 -8.17 8.72
N THR A 15 -3.73 -7.44 9.83
CA THR A 15 -2.88 -7.71 11.00
C THR A 15 -3.21 -8.99 11.74
N ALA A 16 -4.45 -9.49 11.62
CA ALA A 16 -4.83 -10.79 12.14
C ALA A 16 -4.14 -11.94 11.39
N ALA A 17 -3.79 -11.74 10.11
CA ALA A 17 -3.07 -12.72 9.30
C ALA A 17 -1.55 -12.55 9.40
N GLU A 18 -1.04 -11.32 9.29
CA GLU A 18 0.39 -11.01 9.39
C GLU A 18 0.58 -9.62 10.02
N PRO A 19 1.47 -9.45 11.03
CA PRO A 19 1.73 -8.15 11.63
C PRO A 19 2.30 -7.14 10.62
N LEU A 20 1.93 -5.87 10.78
CA LEU A 20 2.51 -4.79 9.98
C LEU A 20 4.03 -4.72 10.15
N PRO A 21 4.78 -4.31 9.12
CA PRO A 21 6.19 -4.03 9.24
C PRO A 21 6.50 -3.05 10.38
N PRO A 22 7.58 -3.23 11.15
CA PRO A 22 7.85 -2.46 12.38
C PRO A 22 8.20 -0.98 12.14
N PHE A 23 8.43 -0.61 10.87
CA PHE A 23 8.62 0.78 10.43
C PHE A 23 7.30 1.49 10.10
N LEU A 24 6.17 0.79 10.03
CA LEU A 24 4.85 1.41 9.93
C LEU A 24 4.34 1.72 11.33
N ARG A 25 4.07 2.99 11.62
CA ARG A 25 3.57 3.46 12.92
C ARG A 25 2.05 3.56 12.96
N SER A 26 1.44 4.07 11.89
CA SER A 26 -0.01 4.17 11.75
C SER A 26 -0.41 4.07 10.29
N VAL A 27 -1.65 3.63 10.07
CA VAL A 27 -2.34 3.62 8.78
C VAL A 27 -3.72 4.19 9.04
N ASP A 28 -4.00 5.33 8.42
CA ASP A 28 -5.20 6.13 8.60
C ASP A 28 -5.79 6.47 7.22
N THR A 29 -6.97 7.09 7.21
CA THR A 29 -7.61 7.59 5.99
C THR A 29 -7.95 9.05 6.08
N ASP A 30 -8.05 9.65 4.91
CA ASP A 30 -8.46 11.02 4.69
C ASP A 30 -9.15 11.12 3.34
N ASP A 31 -10.48 11.20 3.36
CA ASP A 31 -11.34 11.20 2.18
C ASP A 31 -11.05 10.01 1.23
N ASP A 32 -10.33 10.28 0.14
CA ASP A 32 -9.92 9.40 -0.95
C ASP A 32 -8.44 8.94 -0.83
N ALA A 33 -7.79 9.22 0.29
CA ALA A 33 -6.39 8.90 0.52
C ALA A 33 -6.15 8.02 1.73
N VAL A 34 -5.15 7.13 1.61
CA VAL A 34 -4.58 6.39 2.73
C VAL A 34 -3.36 7.15 3.23
N ARG A 35 -3.38 7.54 4.50
CA ARG A 35 -2.23 8.19 5.16
C ARG A 35 -1.47 7.15 5.96
N VAL A 36 -0.16 7.10 5.81
CA VAL A 36 0.71 6.13 6.46
C VAL A 36 1.84 6.87 7.15
N THR A 37 1.99 6.66 8.45
CA THR A 37 3.14 7.19 9.19
C THR A 37 4.26 6.15 9.18
N VAL A 38 5.40 6.51 8.60
CA VAL A 38 6.57 5.63 8.45
C VAL A 38 7.72 6.14 9.31
N ASP A 39 8.27 5.28 10.16
CA ASP A 39 9.51 5.52 10.91
C ASP A 39 10.71 5.11 10.07
N LEU A 40 11.39 6.09 9.47
CA LEU A 40 12.54 5.82 8.63
C LEU A 40 13.70 5.22 9.44
N GLY A 41 13.84 5.57 10.72
CA GLY A 41 14.90 5.05 11.60
C GLY A 41 14.74 3.55 11.89
N ARG A 42 13.53 3.01 11.73
CA ARG A 42 13.22 1.57 11.88
C ARG A 42 13.19 0.82 10.56
N MET A 43 13.43 1.49 9.44
CA MET A 43 13.37 0.87 8.13
C MET A 43 14.57 -0.08 7.94
N PRO A 44 14.33 -1.37 7.63
CA PRO A 44 15.40 -2.33 7.46
C PRO A 44 16.24 -1.99 6.23
N GLU A 45 17.50 -2.45 6.23
CA GLU A 45 18.32 -2.49 5.01
C GLU A 45 18.59 -1.14 4.33
N LEU A 46 18.41 -0.03 5.05
CA LEU A 46 18.90 1.27 4.59
C LEU A 46 20.43 1.27 4.45
N PRO A 47 20.99 1.81 3.36
CA PRO A 47 22.42 2.08 3.26
C PRO A 47 22.91 2.97 4.42
N GLY A 48 24.16 2.80 4.86
CA GLY A 48 24.66 3.41 6.12
C GLY A 48 24.49 4.93 6.20
N ALA A 49 24.80 5.66 5.13
CA ALA A 49 24.60 7.12 5.08
C ALA A 49 23.12 7.52 5.19
N LEU A 50 22.23 6.74 4.58
CA LEU A 50 20.79 6.96 4.63
C LEU A 50 20.18 6.58 5.98
N ARG A 51 20.73 5.57 6.67
CA ARG A 51 20.30 5.21 8.02
C ARG A 51 20.51 6.35 9.01
N MET A 52 21.62 7.09 8.89
CA MET A 52 21.91 8.24 9.74
C MET A 52 20.97 9.41 9.44
N VAL A 53 20.67 9.67 8.17
CA VAL A 53 19.71 10.71 7.79
C VAL A 53 18.29 10.31 8.24
N ALA A 54 17.91 9.06 8.03
CA ALA A 54 16.62 8.50 8.43
C ALA A 54 16.38 8.58 9.95
N SER A 55 17.39 8.30 10.78
CA SER A 55 17.26 8.40 12.23
C SER A 55 17.04 9.84 12.71
N LEU A 56 17.59 10.84 12.00
CA LEU A 56 17.39 12.26 12.31
C LEU A 56 16.02 12.77 11.89
N LEU A 57 15.47 12.26 10.78
CA LEU A 57 14.15 12.65 10.27
C LEU A 57 13.02 12.06 11.09
N GLY A 58 13.23 10.86 11.66
CA GLY A 58 12.22 10.16 12.44
C GLY A 58 11.03 9.70 11.59
N ALA A 59 9.83 10.13 11.99
CA ALA A 59 8.59 9.74 11.33
C ALA A 59 8.24 10.66 10.16
N VAL A 60 7.86 10.07 9.03
CA VAL A 60 7.38 10.75 7.83
C VAL A 60 5.97 10.30 7.51
N GLU A 61 5.11 11.25 7.18
CA GLU A 61 3.77 10.96 6.67
C GLU A 61 3.84 10.74 5.15
N VAL A 62 3.32 9.61 4.69
CA VAL A 62 3.13 9.26 3.28
C VAL A 62 1.64 9.24 3.00
N VAL A 63 1.20 9.89 1.94
CA VAL A 63 -0.21 9.96 1.54
C VAL A 63 -0.34 9.32 0.17
N ALA A 64 -1.04 8.19 0.11
CA ALA A 64 -1.39 7.49 -1.12
C ALA A 64 -2.85 7.82 -1.49
N ARG A 65 -3.02 8.74 -2.44
CA ARG A 65 -4.33 9.19 -2.92
C ARG A 65 -4.81 8.28 -4.03
N TYR A 66 -6.01 7.73 -3.91
CA TYR A 66 -6.59 6.87 -4.93
C TYR A 66 -6.85 7.66 -6.22
N THR A 67 -6.41 7.12 -7.36
CA THR A 67 -6.53 7.78 -8.66
C THR A 67 -7.42 7.04 -9.65
N GLY A 68 -7.74 5.77 -9.38
CA GLY A 68 -8.61 4.99 -10.22
C GLY A 68 -8.35 3.49 -10.14
N TYR A 69 -9.29 2.75 -10.71
CA TYR A 69 -9.25 1.31 -10.83
C TYR A 69 -9.57 0.93 -12.27
N ASP A 70 -8.66 0.17 -12.90
CA ASP A 70 -8.83 -0.31 -14.26
C ASP A 70 -8.17 -1.67 -14.41
N ASP A 71 -8.79 -2.55 -15.19
CA ASP A 71 -8.34 -3.93 -15.49
C ASP A 71 -7.77 -4.70 -14.28
N GLY A 72 -8.46 -4.66 -13.14
CA GLY A 72 -7.99 -5.38 -11.95
C GLY A 72 -6.94 -4.66 -11.10
N VAL A 73 -6.53 -3.45 -11.48
CA VAL A 73 -5.45 -2.69 -10.85
C VAL A 73 -5.97 -1.40 -10.22
N ALA A 74 -5.78 -1.25 -8.91
CA ALA A 74 -5.99 0.01 -8.21
C ALA A 74 -4.72 0.86 -8.28
N THR A 75 -4.86 2.16 -8.57
CA THR A 75 -3.75 3.09 -8.70
C THR A 75 -3.83 4.18 -7.65
N PHE A 76 -2.66 4.57 -7.13
CA PHE A 76 -2.53 5.59 -6.11
C PHE A 76 -1.38 6.54 -6.45
N ALA A 77 -1.65 7.84 -6.46
CA ALA A 77 -0.61 8.87 -6.49
C ALA A 77 -0.05 9.05 -5.07
N VAL A 78 1.27 8.98 -4.94
CA VAL A 78 1.95 9.03 -3.65
C VAL A 78 2.63 10.38 -3.44
N THR A 79 2.30 11.01 -2.33
CA THR A 79 2.98 12.20 -1.83
C THR A 79 3.52 11.92 -0.43
N SER A 80 4.46 12.72 0.06
CA SER A 80 4.89 12.64 1.45
C SER A 80 5.08 14.02 2.05
N ARG A 81 4.84 14.15 3.34
CA ARG A 81 5.15 15.35 4.11
C ARG A 81 6.36 15.06 5.00
N ALA A 82 7.55 15.26 4.44
CA ALA A 82 8.78 15.29 5.20
C ALA A 82 9.24 16.75 5.33
N ARG A 83 9.64 17.18 6.53
CA ARG A 83 10.07 18.56 6.79
C ARG A 83 11.32 18.98 6.01
N ALA A 84 12.13 18.01 5.55
CA ALA A 84 13.48 18.27 5.05
C ALA A 84 13.87 17.51 3.77
N LEU A 85 12.99 16.68 3.19
CA LEU A 85 13.31 15.87 2.01
C LEU A 85 12.18 15.89 0.98
N PRO A 86 12.49 16.20 -0.30
CA PRO A 86 11.52 16.05 -1.38
C PRO A 86 11.04 14.61 -1.51
N VAL A 87 9.73 14.45 -1.72
CA VAL A 87 9.03 13.16 -1.85
C VAL A 87 9.72 12.24 -2.86
N HIS A 88 10.06 12.77 -4.03
CA HIS A 88 10.67 11.99 -5.11
C HIS A 88 12.07 11.49 -4.72
N THR A 89 12.84 12.24 -3.93
CA THR A 89 14.15 11.81 -3.44
C THR A 89 14.00 10.66 -2.45
N LEU A 90 13.07 10.79 -1.49
CA LEU A 90 12.81 9.79 -0.49
C LEU A 90 12.26 8.50 -1.11
N LEU A 91 11.27 8.61 -2.01
CA LEU A 91 10.68 7.45 -2.66
C LEU A 91 11.65 6.78 -3.62
N ASN A 92 12.43 7.51 -4.41
CA ASN A 92 13.44 6.89 -5.29
C ASN A 92 14.48 6.10 -4.49
N VAL A 93 14.92 6.64 -3.36
CA VAL A 93 15.90 6.00 -2.47
C VAL A 93 15.30 4.76 -1.78
N LEU A 94 14.04 4.84 -1.37
CA LEU A 94 13.38 3.76 -0.63
C LEU A 94 12.70 2.73 -1.52
N THR A 95 12.55 2.98 -2.84
CA THR A 95 11.83 2.10 -3.78
C THR A 95 12.36 0.68 -3.70
N ASP A 96 13.69 0.50 -3.69
CA ASP A 96 14.30 -0.82 -3.70
C ASP A 96 14.07 -1.54 -2.37
N THR A 97 14.17 -0.83 -1.24
CA THR A 97 13.87 -1.36 0.10
C THR A 97 12.40 -1.74 0.23
N VAL A 98 11.47 -0.88 -0.22
CA VAL A 98 10.03 -1.16 -0.21
C VAL A 98 9.72 -2.37 -1.08
N THR A 99 10.27 -2.42 -2.29
CA THR A 99 10.10 -3.55 -3.21
C THR A 99 10.63 -4.86 -2.61
N ALA A 100 11.79 -4.83 -1.95
CA ALA A 100 12.34 -5.99 -1.25
C ALA A 100 11.43 -6.45 -0.09
N GLN A 101 10.87 -5.52 0.68
CA GLN A 101 9.93 -5.83 1.76
C GLN A 101 8.60 -6.39 1.24
N LEU A 102 8.08 -5.87 0.13
CA LEU A 102 6.89 -6.39 -0.55
C LEU A 102 7.14 -7.82 -1.05
N ARG A 103 8.28 -8.07 -1.71
CA ARG A 103 8.66 -9.42 -2.17
C ARG A 103 8.73 -10.43 -1.04
N ARG A 104 9.31 -10.06 0.11
CA ARG A 104 9.39 -10.94 1.30
C ARG A 104 8.03 -11.34 1.87
N ARG A 105 7.01 -10.52 1.63
CA ARG A 105 5.63 -10.78 2.04
C ARG A 105 4.77 -11.40 0.93
N GLY A 106 5.39 -11.83 -0.18
CA GLY A 106 4.66 -12.38 -1.33
C GLY A 106 3.88 -11.34 -2.14
N LEU A 107 4.07 -10.04 -1.87
CA LEU A 107 3.37 -8.94 -2.53
C LEU A 107 4.13 -8.36 -3.72
N GLY A 108 5.35 -8.83 -3.99
CA GLY A 108 6.25 -8.24 -5.00
C GLY A 108 5.71 -8.26 -6.44
N GLU A 109 4.85 -9.24 -6.77
CA GLU A 109 4.18 -9.32 -8.07
C GLU A 109 2.82 -8.61 -8.09
N LEU A 110 2.31 -8.23 -6.92
CA LEU A 110 1.01 -7.60 -6.73
C LEU A 110 1.09 -6.08 -6.60
N VAL A 111 2.24 -5.56 -6.18
CA VAL A 111 2.43 -4.13 -5.92
C VAL A 111 3.63 -3.64 -6.72
N GLU A 112 3.37 -2.66 -7.58
CA GLU A 112 4.38 -2.01 -8.42
C GLU A 112 4.52 -0.54 -8.01
N VAL A 113 5.75 -0.12 -7.70
CA VAL A 113 6.07 1.29 -7.44
C VAL A 113 6.67 1.90 -8.70
N ARG A 114 5.92 2.78 -9.35
CA ARG A 114 6.32 3.48 -10.58
C ARG A 114 6.92 4.83 -10.21
N ARG A 115 8.16 5.05 -10.63
CA ARG A 115 8.85 6.33 -10.46
C ARG A 115 8.21 7.40 -11.36
N GLY A 116 8.06 8.61 -10.85
CA GLY A 116 7.40 9.74 -11.54
C GLY A 116 7.32 10.96 -10.62
N ASP A 117 6.68 12.03 -11.08
CA ASP A 117 6.36 13.21 -10.27
C ASP A 117 4.87 13.58 -10.43
N PRO A 118 3.98 13.15 -9.52
CA PRO A 118 4.26 12.32 -8.33
C PRO A 118 4.50 10.84 -8.67
N PRO A 119 5.19 10.07 -7.80
CA PRO A 119 5.27 8.61 -7.92
C PRO A 119 3.89 7.94 -7.82
N VAL A 120 3.74 6.79 -8.46
CA VAL A 120 2.48 6.03 -8.49
C VAL A 120 2.70 4.63 -7.93
N VAL A 121 1.76 4.17 -7.10
CA VAL A 121 1.69 2.77 -6.66
C VAL A 121 0.51 2.10 -7.37
N ALA A 122 0.79 1.00 -8.07
CA ALA A 122 -0.22 0.18 -8.71
C ALA A 122 -0.36 -1.14 -7.95
N VAL A 123 -1.59 -1.50 -7.57
CA VAL A 123 -1.90 -2.70 -6.81
C VAL A 123 -2.83 -3.59 -7.63
N ARG A 124 -2.37 -4.79 -7.98
CA ARG A 124 -3.10 -5.79 -8.76
C ARG A 124 -4.11 -6.52 -7.86
N ILE A 125 -5.21 -5.85 -7.53
CA ILE A 125 -6.26 -6.35 -6.63
C ILE A 125 -6.86 -7.67 -7.13
N GLN A 126 -7.16 -7.75 -8.43
CA GLN A 126 -7.73 -8.97 -8.99
C GLN A 126 -6.77 -10.17 -8.91
N ASP A 127 -5.47 -9.94 -9.12
CA ASP A 127 -4.46 -11.00 -8.98
C ASP A 127 -4.33 -11.45 -7.52
N ALA A 128 -4.39 -10.52 -6.56
CA ALA A 128 -4.39 -10.84 -5.14
C ALA A 128 -5.57 -11.76 -4.78
N VAL A 129 -6.77 -11.49 -5.33
CA VAL A 129 -7.94 -12.36 -5.17
C VAL A 129 -7.70 -13.72 -5.83
N ARG A 130 -7.18 -13.78 -7.06
CA ARG A 130 -6.89 -15.05 -7.78
C ARG A 130 -5.87 -15.93 -7.06
N GLN A 131 -4.97 -15.35 -6.26
CA GLN A 131 -4.05 -16.13 -5.43
C GLN A 131 -4.78 -16.90 -4.32
N ARG A 132 -5.98 -16.45 -3.89
CA ARG A 132 -6.74 -17.02 -2.77
C ARG A 132 -8.01 -17.74 -3.20
N ALA A 133 -8.63 -17.33 -4.30
CA ALA A 133 -9.90 -17.90 -4.75
C ALA A 133 -10.07 -17.80 -6.26
N ASP A 134 -10.62 -18.86 -6.85
CA ASP A 134 -11.19 -18.86 -8.19
C ASP A 134 -12.69 -18.51 -8.13
N GLY A 135 -13.25 -18.02 -9.24
CA GLY A 135 -14.67 -17.70 -9.34
C GLY A 135 -15.09 -16.37 -8.72
N VAL A 136 -14.12 -15.53 -8.30
CA VAL A 136 -14.36 -14.18 -7.80
C VAL A 136 -13.72 -13.16 -8.75
N VAL A 137 -14.54 -12.26 -9.28
CA VAL A 137 -14.11 -11.17 -10.17
C VAL A 137 -14.40 -9.85 -9.51
N VAL A 138 -13.37 -9.04 -9.30
CA VAL A 138 -13.45 -7.66 -8.86
C VAL A 138 -13.87 -6.81 -10.05
N GLN A 139 -15.01 -6.15 -9.91
CA GLN A 139 -15.62 -5.29 -10.92
C GLN A 139 -15.34 -3.82 -10.64
N GLY A 140 -15.08 -3.48 -9.37
CA GLY A 140 -14.81 -2.13 -8.93
C GLY A 140 -14.02 -2.13 -7.62
N PHE A 141 -13.19 -1.11 -7.49
CA PHE A 141 -12.46 -0.80 -6.26
C PHE A 141 -12.43 0.72 -6.11
N GLU A 142 -12.77 1.24 -4.94
CA GLU A 142 -12.75 2.68 -4.65
C GLU A 142 -12.24 2.91 -3.23
N VAL A 143 -11.47 3.98 -3.02
CA VAL A 143 -11.24 4.55 -1.69
C VAL A 143 -11.93 5.91 -1.65
N ARG A 144 -12.91 6.06 -0.77
CA ARG A 144 -13.70 7.28 -0.67
C ARG A 144 -14.37 7.41 0.69
N ASP A 145 -14.43 8.63 1.22
CA ASP A 145 -15.03 8.94 2.52
C ASP A 145 -14.43 8.09 3.66
N GLY A 146 -13.13 7.75 3.57
CA GLY A 146 -12.44 6.88 4.53
C GLY A 146 -12.78 5.38 4.43
N LEU A 147 -13.55 4.99 3.42
CA LEU A 147 -13.97 3.61 3.16
C LEU A 147 -13.25 3.04 1.95
N VAL A 148 -12.88 1.77 2.04
CA VAL A 148 -12.48 0.91 0.93
C VAL A 148 -13.71 0.14 0.48
N ARG A 149 -14.13 0.37 -0.76
CA ARG A 149 -15.27 -0.30 -1.39
C ARG A 149 -14.77 -1.23 -2.48
N VAL A 150 -15.33 -2.44 -2.51
CA VAL A 150 -15.01 -3.46 -3.50
C VAL A 150 -16.30 -4.08 -4.02
N ASP A 151 -16.51 -3.97 -5.33
CA ASP A 151 -17.60 -4.63 -6.04
C ASP A 151 -17.09 -5.93 -6.64
N VAL A 152 -17.76 -7.04 -6.35
CA VAL A 152 -17.37 -8.36 -6.83
C VAL A 152 -18.54 -9.12 -7.45
N ALA A 153 -18.27 -9.74 -8.59
CA ALA A 153 -19.09 -10.81 -9.15
C ALA A 153 -18.58 -12.16 -8.60
N VAL A 154 -19.51 -12.95 -8.08
CA VAL A 154 -19.21 -14.25 -7.47
C VAL A 154 -19.90 -15.33 -8.29
N GLY A 155 -19.09 -16.23 -8.87
CA GLY A 155 -19.54 -17.40 -9.60
C GLY A 155 -19.34 -18.69 -8.79
N GLN A 156 -18.87 -19.75 -9.43
CA GLN A 156 -18.48 -20.97 -8.73
C GLN A 156 -17.14 -20.78 -8.02
N VAL A 157 -17.18 -20.61 -6.70
CA VAL A 157 -16.00 -20.31 -5.89
C VAL A 157 -15.23 -21.58 -5.54
N ARG A 158 -13.90 -21.52 -5.70
CA ARG A 158 -12.96 -22.51 -5.17
C ARG A 158 -11.85 -21.78 -4.43
N LEU A 159 -11.70 -22.05 -3.14
CA LEU A 159 -10.61 -21.49 -2.34
C LEU A 159 -9.30 -22.19 -2.64
N ARG A 160 -8.21 -21.42 -2.65
CA ARG A 160 -6.84 -21.89 -2.78
C ARG A 160 -6.18 -21.89 -1.40
N PRO A 161 -5.37 -22.92 -1.10
CA PRO A 161 -4.66 -23.03 0.18
C PRO A 161 -3.65 -21.88 0.39
#